data_AF-A0A378QCV2-F1
#
_entry.id   AF-A0A378QCV2-F1
#
_cell.length_a   1.000
_cell.length_b   1.000
_cell.length_c   1.000
_cell.angle_alpha   90.00
_cell.angle_beta   90.00
_cell.angle_gamma   90.00
#
_symmetry.space_group_name_H-M   'P 1'
#
loop_
_entity.id
_entity.type
_entity.pdbx_description
1 polymer ?
#
loop_
_entity_poly.entity_id
_entity_poly.type
_entity_poly.pdbx_seq_one_letter_code
_entity_poly.pdbx_strand_id
1 'polypeptide(L)'
;MQKFILIRGHQGSGKTTFARQQQGKFAQAYPNATIVHLENDLLLTDENGMYCWSGDLVDKAQRQNLATFKNMLKQGQQHPNQDILIVNSNTNQKGSACIHLIKMAKKFGFEVEIYRLHNFFENTHNVKQADVLTAYINLNNSKLRDEIHVPAIKPIDALTQQLVNKMHVFSQGKLPFDEVQQTFVTDDYLTFARKNFVKKQSKNYPDLFVLKYARKVFYENGFDNALLEMRGLVIDKHNRIIVRPFNKVFNYSERIAKNSPYPIAMSDDRLVDAVVKVNGFLGVCTYVELDDNHPSTGASFDRQVLYSTTGSLDSSFALMTREHCTKYEPVFKQFANHTFLFEITDPSDIHIIPEAFGETLIGIRDVATGNLFSEQQLDEIGKKFGLKRPTTLKNVRFGELKTLLKTVKHEGFMVFDSQTQDLLFKLKSPYYLVSKFFGRSQEKNLGSKLSKQQVDEEYYPLIDHIKAHQDTFNQLDELQKIAFVQQFLEKLE
;
A
#
# COMPACT_ATOMS: atom_id res chain seq x y z
N MET A 1 -41.01 0.46 -30.84
CA MET A 1 -40.60 0.55 -29.42
C MET A 1 -39.09 0.45 -29.32
N GLN A 2 -38.41 1.51 -28.87
CA GLN A 2 -36.96 1.52 -28.69
C GLN A 2 -36.64 1.74 -27.21
N LYS A 3 -36.05 0.73 -26.56
CA LYS A 3 -35.87 0.70 -25.10
C LYS A 3 -34.43 0.34 -24.71
N PHE A 4 -33.91 1.05 -23.72
CA PHE A 4 -32.65 0.76 -23.06
C PHE A 4 -32.91 0.41 -21.59
N ILE A 5 -32.50 -0.79 -21.20
CA ILE A 5 -32.59 -1.26 -19.82
C ILE A 5 -31.18 -1.29 -19.22
N LEU A 6 -31.00 -0.53 -18.13
CA LEU A 6 -29.78 -0.56 -17.33
C LEU A 6 -30.03 -1.33 -16.03
N ILE A 7 -29.35 -2.46 -15.84
CA ILE A 7 -29.44 -3.29 -14.63
C ILE A 7 -28.21 -3.03 -13.76
N ARG A 8 -28.43 -2.79 -12.46
CA ARG A 8 -27.41 -2.46 -11.45
C ARG A 8 -27.43 -3.46 -10.31
N GLY A 9 -26.29 -4.08 -10.02
CA GLY A 9 -26.19 -5.11 -8.99
C GLY A 9 -24.77 -5.63 -8.75
N HIS A 10 -24.49 -6.15 -7.56
CA HIS A 10 -23.20 -6.78 -7.27
C HIS A 10 -23.10 -8.17 -7.92
N GLN A 11 -21.94 -8.82 -7.80
CA GLN A 11 -21.75 -10.22 -8.18
C GLN A 11 -22.65 -11.11 -7.31
N GLY A 12 -23.42 -12.02 -7.92
CA GLY A 12 -24.44 -12.81 -7.21
C GLY A 12 -25.84 -12.16 -7.10
N SER A 13 -26.07 -10.98 -7.67
CA SER A 13 -27.41 -10.33 -7.62
C SER A 13 -28.43 -10.82 -8.66
N GLY A 14 -28.06 -11.78 -9.52
CA GLY A 14 -28.95 -12.34 -10.54
C GLY A 14 -29.12 -11.50 -11.81
N LYS A 15 -28.16 -10.59 -12.09
CA LYS A 15 -28.25 -9.63 -13.23
C LYS A 15 -28.48 -10.31 -14.57
N THR A 16 -27.70 -11.34 -14.90
CA THR A 16 -27.78 -12.06 -16.18
C THR A 16 -29.14 -12.75 -16.33
N THR A 17 -29.63 -13.39 -15.26
CA THR A 17 -30.96 -14.02 -15.24
C THR A 17 -32.08 -13.01 -15.42
N PHE A 18 -32.01 -11.87 -14.70
CA PHE A 18 -33.01 -10.81 -14.83
C PHE A 18 -32.98 -10.17 -16.23
N ALA A 19 -31.78 -9.98 -16.82
CA ALA A 19 -31.63 -9.50 -18.19
C ALA A 19 -32.33 -10.42 -19.19
N ARG A 20 -32.10 -11.74 -19.11
CA ARG A 20 -32.77 -12.74 -19.95
C ARG A 20 -34.29 -12.72 -19.79
N GLN A 21 -34.79 -12.52 -18.57
CA GLN A 21 -36.23 -12.38 -18.32
C GLN A 21 -36.81 -11.14 -19.04
N GLN A 22 -36.11 -10.00 -19.00
CA GLN A 22 -36.57 -8.79 -19.70
C GLN A 22 -36.51 -8.95 -21.23
N GLN A 23 -35.49 -9.63 -21.74
CA GLN A 23 -35.40 -9.98 -23.16
C GLN A 23 -36.57 -10.85 -23.60
N GLY A 24 -36.92 -11.88 -22.84
CA GLY A 24 -38.05 -12.76 -23.13
C GLY A 24 -39.38 -12.01 -23.13
N LYS A 25 -39.62 -11.14 -22.14
CA LYS A 25 -40.83 -10.30 -22.08
C LYS A 25 -40.93 -9.36 -23.29
N PHE A 26 -39.81 -8.75 -23.69
CA PHE A 26 -39.79 -7.84 -24.83
C PHE A 26 -40.01 -8.59 -26.15
N ALA A 27 -39.39 -9.75 -26.34
CA ALA A 27 -39.58 -10.59 -27.52
C ALA A 27 -41.03 -11.08 -27.66
N GLN A 28 -41.70 -11.37 -26.54
CA GLN A 28 -43.12 -11.73 -26.55
C GLN A 28 -44.03 -10.57 -27.00
N ALA A 29 -43.72 -9.34 -26.56
CA ALA A 29 -44.47 -8.15 -26.96
C ALA A 29 -44.13 -7.66 -28.38
N TYR A 30 -42.88 -7.87 -28.81
CA TYR A 30 -42.32 -7.41 -30.08
C TYR A 30 -41.55 -8.55 -30.77
N PRO A 31 -42.23 -9.48 -31.47
CA PRO A 31 -41.61 -10.70 -32.01
C PRO A 31 -40.48 -10.47 -33.01
N ASN A 32 -40.49 -9.33 -33.71
CA ASN A 32 -39.50 -8.97 -34.73
C ASN A 32 -38.43 -8.00 -34.20
N ALA A 33 -38.32 -7.85 -32.89
CA ALA A 33 -37.40 -6.91 -32.28
C ALA A 33 -35.94 -7.33 -32.40
N THR A 34 -35.05 -6.34 -32.56
CA THR A 34 -33.62 -6.53 -32.39
C THR A 34 -33.26 -6.41 -30.92
N ILE A 35 -32.73 -7.47 -30.31
CA ILE A 35 -32.39 -7.52 -28.89
C ILE A 35 -30.88 -7.70 -28.71
N VAL A 36 -30.26 -6.84 -27.92
CA VAL A 36 -28.82 -6.90 -27.62
C VAL A 36 -28.57 -6.93 -26.12
N HIS A 37 -27.69 -7.83 -25.68
CA HIS A 37 -27.22 -7.96 -24.30
C HIS A 37 -25.77 -7.49 -24.15
N LEU A 38 -25.55 -6.44 -23.37
CA LEU A 38 -24.24 -5.90 -23.04
C LEU A 38 -23.81 -6.37 -21.65
N GLU A 39 -22.95 -7.38 -21.61
CA GLU A 39 -22.38 -7.95 -20.39
C GLU A 39 -20.93 -8.34 -20.65
N ASN A 40 -20.01 -7.86 -19.81
CA ASN A 40 -18.59 -8.13 -20.01
C ASN A 40 -18.31 -9.62 -19.82
N ASP A 41 -18.96 -10.26 -18.84
CA ASP A 41 -18.72 -11.66 -18.52
C ASP A 41 -19.07 -12.60 -19.69
N LEU A 42 -20.02 -12.22 -20.58
CA LEU A 42 -20.30 -12.95 -21.82
C LEU A 42 -19.15 -12.90 -22.84
N LEU A 43 -18.34 -11.84 -22.81
CA LEU A 43 -17.15 -11.68 -23.66
C LEU A 43 -15.87 -12.22 -23.02
N LEU A 44 -15.93 -12.56 -21.72
CA LEU A 44 -14.84 -13.18 -20.97
C LEU A 44 -15.01 -14.70 -20.87
N THR A 45 -16.13 -15.23 -21.34
CA THR A 45 -16.39 -16.67 -21.38
C THR A 45 -16.11 -17.17 -22.79
N ASP A 46 -15.27 -18.18 -22.93
CA ASP A 46 -14.95 -18.77 -24.22
C ASP A 46 -16.08 -19.69 -24.76
N GLU A 47 -15.87 -20.23 -25.96
CA GLU A 47 -16.83 -21.11 -26.64
C GLU A 47 -17.11 -22.42 -25.86
N ASN A 48 -16.21 -22.81 -24.96
CA ASN A 48 -16.37 -23.99 -24.09
C ASN A 48 -17.04 -23.65 -22.75
N GLY A 49 -17.46 -22.40 -22.55
CA GLY A 49 -18.06 -21.94 -21.30
C GLY A 49 -17.06 -21.63 -20.19
N MET A 50 -15.76 -21.54 -20.50
CA MET A 50 -14.72 -21.25 -19.51
C MET A 50 -14.53 -19.74 -19.33
N TYR A 51 -14.64 -19.28 -18.09
CA TYR A 51 -14.47 -17.86 -17.74
C TYR A 51 -12.98 -17.50 -17.58
N CYS A 52 -12.49 -16.54 -18.36
CA CYS A 52 -11.10 -16.08 -18.40
C CYS A 52 -11.00 -14.60 -18.05
N TRP A 53 -10.45 -14.29 -16.87
CA TRP A 53 -10.28 -12.91 -16.41
C TRP A 53 -8.85 -12.39 -16.65
N SER A 54 -8.74 -11.22 -17.30
CA SER A 54 -7.54 -10.38 -17.28
C SER A 54 -7.93 -8.91 -17.46
N GLY A 55 -7.06 -7.97 -17.02
CA GLY A 55 -7.30 -6.54 -17.19
C GLY A 55 -7.52 -6.15 -18.65
N ASP A 56 -6.67 -6.66 -19.56
CA ASP A 56 -6.75 -6.37 -20.99
C ASP A 56 -8.04 -6.92 -21.63
N LEU A 57 -8.48 -8.11 -21.21
CA LEU A 57 -9.72 -8.72 -21.69
C LEU A 57 -10.94 -7.93 -21.22
N VAL A 58 -10.94 -7.48 -19.96
CA VAL A 58 -12.00 -6.62 -19.42
C VAL A 58 -12.07 -5.29 -20.18
N ASP A 59 -10.93 -4.66 -20.45
CA ASP A 59 -10.87 -3.39 -21.20
C ASP A 59 -11.31 -3.57 -22.66
N LYS A 60 -10.99 -4.70 -23.28
CA LYS A 60 -11.48 -5.07 -24.62
C LYS A 60 -12.99 -5.27 -24.60
N ALA A 61 -13.52 -6.04 -23.65
CA ALA A 61 -14.95 -6.30 -23.50
C ALA A 61 -15.75 -5.01 -23.28
N GLN A 62 -15.25 -4.10 -22.44
CA GLN A 62 -15.88 -2.79 -22.21
C GLN A 62 -15.92 -1.94 -23.48
N ARG A 63 -14.82 -1.89 -24.24
CA ARG A 63 -14.76 -1.16 -25.52
C ARG A 63 -15.72 -1.74 -26.55
N GLN A 64 -15.79 -3.06 -26.65
CA GLN A 64 -16.71 -3.76 -27.56
C GLN A 64 -18.17 -3.49 -27.18
N ASN A 65 -18.53 -3.65 -25.90
CA ASN A 65 -19.88 -3.36 -25.41
C ASN A 65 -20.29 -1.89 -25.67
N LEU A 66 -19.37 -0.93 -25.47
CA LEU A 66 -19.64 0.48 -25.76
C LEU A 66 -19.81 0.76 -27.27
N ALA A 67 -19.03 0.09 -28.12
CA ALA A 67 -19.18 0.19 -29.57
C ALA A 67 -20.53 -0.37 -30.04
N THR A 68 -20.90 -1.57 -29.57
CA THR A 68 -22.20 -2.18 -29.83
C THR A 68 -23.34 -1.28 -29.37
N PHE A 69 -23.25 -0.72 -28.16
CA PHE A 69 -24.23 0.23 -27.64
C PHE A 69 -24.43 1.42 -28.58
N LYS A 70 -23.34 2.09 -29.00
CA LYS A 70 -23.40 3.24 -29.91
C LYS A 70 -23.98 2.87 -31.27
N ASN A 71 -23.65 1.70 -31.81
CA ASN A 71 -24.16 1.25 -33.09
C ASN A 71 -25.67 1.00 -33.03
N MET A 72 -26.16 0.35 -31.98
CA MET A 72 -27.60 0.12 -31.79
C MET A 72 -28.38 1.41 -31.61
N LEU A 73 -27.84 2.40 -30.90
CA LEU A 73 -28.48 3.72 -30.78
C LEU A 73 -28.59 4.43 -32.14
N LYS A 74 -27.53 4.38 -32.97
CA LYS A 74 -27.56 4.94 -34.33
C LYS A 74 -28.57 4.21 -35.22
N GLN A 75 -28.63 2.88 -35.14
CA GLN A 75 -29.59 2.08 -35.88
C GLN A 75 -31.04 2.45 -35.51
N GLY A 76 -31.33 2.60 -34.21
CA GLY A 76 -32.66 3.03 -33.76
C GLY A 76 -33.05 4.42 -34.28
N GLN A 77 -32.10 5.36 -34.28
CA GLN A 77 -32.31 6.69 -34.85
C GLN A 77 -32.57 6.65 -36.37
N GLN A 78 -31.86 5.79 -37.11
CA GLN A 78 -32.04 5.61 -38.55
C GLN A 78 -33.35 4.88 -38.91
N HIS A 79 -33.85 4.04 -37.99
CA HIS A 79 -35.06 3.24 -38.18
C HIS A 79 -36.04 3.40 -37.00
N PRO A 80 -36.74 4.55 -36.87
CA PRO A 80 -37.58 4.86 -35.72
C PRO A 80 -38.70 3.84 -35.46
N ASN A 81 -39.19 3.18 -36.52
CA ASN A 81 -40.26 2.18 -36.44
C ASN A 81 -39.76 0.78 -36.06
N GLN A 82 -38.44 0.55 -36.03
CA GLN A 82 -37.88 -0.73 -35.64
C GLN A 82 -37.95 -0.90 -34.13
N ASP A 83 -38.43 -2.06 -33.68
CA ASP A 83 -38.40 -2.44 -32.28
C ASP A 83 -36.97 -2.85 -31.88
N ILE A 84 -36.40 -2.16 -30.89
CA ILE A 84 -35.03 -2.42 -30.44
C ILE A 84 -34.99 -2.42 -28.91
N LEU A 85 -34.40 -3.47 -28.34
CA LEU A 85 -34.07 -3.54 -26.93
C LEU A 85 -32.56 -3.66 -26.74
N ILE A 86 -32.01 -2.78 -25.92
CA ILE A 86 -30.64 -2.90 -25.44
C ILE A 86 -30.67 -3.13 -23.93
N VAL A 87 -30.08 -4.22 -23.45
CA VAL A 87 -29.98 -4.53 -22.01
C VAL A 87 -28.52 -4.51 -21.58
N ASN A 88 -28.18 -3.71 -20.58
CA ASN A 88 -26.85 -3.69 -19.97
C ASN A 88 -26.90 -4.21 -18.53
N SER A 89 -26.22 -5.31 -18.26
CA SER A 89 -26.26 -6.05 -16.99
C SER A 89 -24.91 -6.19 -16.30
N ASN A 90 -23.94 -5.35 -16.68
CA ASN A 90 -22.70 -5.21 -15.91
C ASN A 90 -22.98 -4.77 -14.46
N THR A 91 -21.97 -4.85 -13.58
CA THR A 91 -22.19 -4.47 -12.16
C THR A 91 -22.66 -3.03 -11.99
N ASN A 92 -22.21 -2.13 -12.88
CA ASN A 92 -22.70 -0.76 -13.00
C ASN A 92 -22.61 0.05 -11.68
N GLN A 93 -21.55 -0.17 -10.91
CA GLN A 93 -21.35 0.44 -9.58
C GLN A 93 -21.19 1.97 -9.63
N LYS A 94 -20.51 2.50 -10.65
CA LYS A 94 -20.22 3.94 -10.76
C LYS A 94 -21.39 4.68 -11.40
N GLY A 95 -22.07 5.52 -10.62
CA GLY A 95 -23.21 6.31 -11.09
C GLY A 95 -22.88 7.22 -12.26
N SER A 96 -21.71 7.87 -12.28
CA SER A 96 -21.29 8.74 -13.39
C SER A 96 -21.21 8.03 -14.75
N ALA A 97 -20.66 6.81 -14.78
CA ALA A 97 -20.61 5.98 -15.99
C ALA A 97 -22.01 5.59 -16.47
N CYS A 98 -22.90 5.26 -15.53
CA CYS A 98 -24.29 4.93 -15.83
C CYS A 98 -25.06 6.13 -16.39
N ILE A 99 -24.91 7.31 -15.77
CA ILE A 99 -25.51 8.56 -16.23
C ILE A 99 -25.09 8.87 -17.66
N HIS A 100 -23.83 8.61 -18.02
CA HIS A 100 -23.36 8.80 -19.40
C HIS A 100 -24.13 7.91 -20.40
N LEU A 101 -24.29 6.61 -20.10
CA LEU A 101 -25.07 5.70 -20.95
C LEU A 101 -26.55 6.12 -21.04
N ILE A 102 -27.16 6.48 -19.91
CA ILE A 102 -28.56 6.94 -19.84
C ILE A 102 -28.77 8.20 -20.69
N LYS A 103 -27.91 9.20 -20.54
CA LYS A 103 -27.99 10.44 -21.32
C LYS A 103 -27.82 10.16 -22.81
N MET A 104 -26.93 9.24 -23.17
CA MET A 104 -26.73 8.84 -24.56
C MET A 104 -27.98 8.17 -25.14
N ALA A 105 -28.56 7.18 -24.45
CA ALA A 105 -29.78 6.52 -24.89
C ALA A 105 -30.95 7.52 -25.08
N LYS A 106 -31.21 8.37 -24.07
CA LYS A 106 -32.25 9.41 -24.14
C LYS A 106 -32.04 10.38 -25.30
N LYS A 107 -30.80 10.79 -25.56
CA LYS A 107 -30.46 11.68 -26.69
C LYS A 107 -30.82 11.05 -28.05
N PHE A 108 -30.75 9.74 -28.17
CA PHE A 108 -31.10 8.99 -29.38
C PHE A 108 -32.57 8.54 -29.39
N GLY A 109 -33.40 9.01 -28.46
CA GLY A 109 -34.84 8.74 -28.44
C GLY A 109 -35.27 7.43 -27.78
N PHE A 110 -34.37 6.70 -27.14
CA PHE A 110 -34.70 5.46 -26.44
C PHE A 110 -35.41 5.74 -25.11
N GLU A 111 -36.47 4.99 -24.82
CA GLU A 111 -37.05 4.88 -23.48
C GLU A 111 -36.02 4.23 -22.54
N VAL A 112 -35.88 4.72 -21.31
CA VAL A 112 -34.87 4.21 -20.37
C VAL A 112 -35.52 3.71 -19.10
N GLU A 113 -35.22 2.46 -18.75
CA GLU A 113 -35.54 1.86 -17.45
C GLU A 113 -34.25 1.49 -16.71
N ILE A 114 -34.23 1.73 -15.40
CA ILE A 114 -33.07 1.46 -14.55
C ILE A 114 -33.52 0.52 -13.43
N TYR A 115 -32.97 -0.68 -13.36
CA TYR A 115 -33.30 -1.65 -12.33
C TYR A 115 -32.16 -1.84 -11.33
N ARG A 116 -32.48 -1.85 -10.04
CA ARG A 116 -31.56 -2.16 -8.94
C ARG A 116 -31.91 -3.50 -8.32
N LEU A 117 -30.99 -4.47 -8.43
CA LEU A 117 -31.17 -5.83 -7.87
C LEU A 117 -30.54 -5.96 -6.47
N HIS A 118 -31.23 -6.63 -5.56
CA HIS A 118 -30.83 -6.79 -4.15
C HIS A 118 -30.65 -8.24 -3.69
N ASN A 119 -30.67 -9.20 -4.63
CA ASN A 119 -30.46 -10.61 -4.28
C ASN A 119 -29.01 -10.90 -3.87
N PHE A 120 -28.81 -11.86 -2.97
CA PHE A 120 -27.53 -12.43 -2.59
C PHE A 120 -27.48 -13.93 -2.90
N PHE A 121 -27.45 -14.25 -4.19
CA PHE A 121 -27.19 -15.62 -4.65
C PHE A 121 -25.71 -15.99 -4.51
N GLU A 122 -25.44 -17.29 -4.56
CA GLU A 122 -24.07 -17.79 -4.59
C GLU A 122 -23.36 -17.27 -5.84
N ASN A 123 -22.11 -16.87 -5.67
CA ASN A 123 -21.35 -16.25 -6.73
C ASN A 123 -20.59 -17.31 -7.54
N THR A 124 -21.00 -17.50 -8.79
CA THR A 124 -20.45 -18.47 -9.73
C THR A 124 -19.03 -18.15 -10.22
N HIS A 125 -18.52 -16.93 -10.01
CA HIS A 125 -17.20 -16.50 -10.47
C HIS A 125 -16.13 -16.46 -9.37
N ASN A 126 -16.39 -17.08 -8.21
CA ASN A 126 -15.45 -17.14 -7.07
C ASN A 126 -14.88 -15.77 -6.64
N VAL A 127 -15.62 -14.68 -6.88
CA VAL A 127 -15.22 -13.34 -6.42
C VAL A 127 -15.30 -13.32 -4.90
N LYS A 128 -14.21 -12.89 -4.27
CA LYS A 128 -14.05 -12.84 -2.81
C LYS A 128 -15.20 -12.05 -2.19
N GLN A 129 -15.72 -12.54 -1.06
CA GLN A 129 -16.85 -11.93 -0.34
C GLN A 129 -16.63 -10.41 -0.11
N ALA A 130 -15.45 -10.01 0.36
CA ALA A 130 -15.12 -8.59 0.59
C ALA A 130 -15.29 -7.71 -0.66
N ASP A 131 -14.94 -8.20 -1.86
CA ASP A 131 -15.12 -7.47 -3.12
C ASP A 131 -16.62 -7.38 -3.50
N VAL A 132 -17.40 -8.42 -3.21
CA VAL A 132 -18.87 -8.40 -3.39
C VAL A 132 -19.53 -7.37 -2.47
N LEU A 133 -19.13 -7.33 -1.19
CA LEU A 133 -19.63 -6.36 -0.21
C LEU A 133 -19.23 -4.93 -0.58
N THR A 134 -17.99 -4.74 -1.05
CA THR A 134 -17.53 -3.46 -1.59
C THR A 134 -18.44 -2.99 -2.72
N ALA A 135 -18.74 -3.88 -3.67
CA ALA A 135 -19.59 -3.57 -4.80
C ALA A 135 -21.02 -3.19 -4.36
N TYR A 136 -21.57 -3.92 -3.38
CA TYR A 136 -22.88 -3.62 -2.80
C TYR A 136 -22.92 -2.25 -2.12
N ILE A 137 -21.92 -1.91 -1.31
CA ILE A 137 -21.81 -0.60 -0.65
C ILE A 137 -21.67 0.51 -1.70
N ASN A 138 -20.82 0.35 -2.70
CA ASN A 138 -20.66 1.32 -3.79
C ASN A 138 -21.97 1.60 -4.52
N LEU A 139 -22.75 0.55 -4.79
CA LEU A 139 -24.06 0.69 -5.42
C LEU A 139 -25.04 1.49 -4.54
N ASN A 140 -25.02 1.27 -3.23
CA ASN A 140 -25.87 1.99 -2.28
C ASN A 140 -25.45 3.45 -2.10
N ASN A 141 -24.16 3.74 -2.20
CA ASN A 141 -23.61 5.10 -2.13
C ASN A 141 -23.79 5.86 -3.45
N SER A 142 -23.86 5.16 -4.59
CA SER A 142 -23.93 5.75 -5.93
C SER A 142 -25.33 5.62 -6.56
N LYS A 143 -26.38 5.99 -5.83
CA LYS A 143 -27.78 5.89 -6.29
C LYS A 143 -28.02 6.72 -7.55
N LEU A 144 -28.79 6.19 -8.50
CA LEU A 144 -29.33 6.96 -9.62
C LEU A 144 -30.75 7.43 -9.31
N ARG A 145 -31.18 8.52 -9.98
CA ARG A 145 -32.61 8.87 -10.03
C ARG A 145 -33.36 7.80 -10.82
N ASP A 146 -34.61 7.56 -10.40
CA ASP A 146 -35.56 6.68 -11.09
C ASP A 146 -35.13 5.20 -11.12
N GLU A 147 -34.33 4.74 -10.14
CA GLU A 147 -34.05 3.32 -9.97
C GLU A 147 -35.31 2.57 -9.53
N ILE A 148 -35.69 1.54 -10.29
CA ILE A 148 -36.72 0.57 -9.93
C ILE A 148 -36.05 -0.52 -9.11
N HIS A 149 -36.33 -0.52 -7.80
CA HIS A 149 -35.81 -1.53 -6.88
C HIS A 149 -36.59 -2.84 -7.06
N VAL A 150 -35.91 -3.87 -7.54
CA VAL A 150 -36.51 -5.20 -7.71
C VAL A 150 -36.48 -5.92 -6.35
N PRO A 151 -37.63 -6.38 -5.84
CA PRO A 151 -37.68 -7.15 -4.59
C PRO A 151 -36.77 -8.36 -4.64
N ALA A 152 -36.02 -8.59 -3.56
CA ALA A 152 -35.13 -9.74 -3.46
C ALA A 152 -35.92 -11.02 -3.14
N ILE A 153 -35.69 -12.06 -3.93
CA ILE A 153 -36.14 -13.43 -3.64
C ILE A 153 -35.22 -14.05 -2.59
N LYS A 154 -33.91 -13.79 -2.71
CA LYS A 154 -32.90 -14.19 -1.71
C LYS A 154 -32.27 -12.93 -1.12
N PRO A 155 -32.85 -12.34 -0.06
CA PRO A 155 -32.30 -11.13 0.56
C PRO A 155 -30.94 -11.43 1.21
N ILE A 156 -30.24 -10.34 1.57
CA ILE A 156 -29.02 -10.43 2.38
C ILE A 156 -29.34 -11.09 3.74
N ASP A 157 -28.49 -12.02 4.17
CA ASP A 157 -28.61 -12.65 5.48
C ASP A 157 -28.06 -11.76 6.60
N ALA A 158 -28.40 -12.07 7.85
CA ALA A 158 -28.05 -11.24 9.01
C ALA A 158 -26.52 -11.11 9.21
N LEU A 159 -25.75 -12.18 8.97
CA LEU A 159 -24.30 -12.17 9.13
C LEU A 159 -23.64 -11.29 8.07
N THR A 160 -24.06 -11.43 6.82
CA THR A 160 -23.60 -10.61 5.70
C THR A 160 -23.99 -9.14 5.91
N GLN A 161 -25.19 -8.86 6.45
CA GLN A 161 -25.61 -7.50 6.77
C GLN A 161 -24.75 -6.86 7.86
N GLN A 162 -24.34 -7.62 8.89
CA GLN A 162 -23.39 -7.13 9.90
C GLN A 162 -22.03 -6.79 9.28
N LEU A 163 -21.52 -7.62 8.36
CA LEU A 163 -20.28 -7.33 7.64
C LEU A 163 -20.38 -6.07 6.77
N VAL A 164 -21.50 -5.87 6.07
CA VAL A 164 -21.76 -4.64 5.31
C VAL A 164 -21.74 -3.42 6.22
N ASN A 165 -22.36 -3.50 7.40
CA ASN A 165 -22.40 -2.39 8.36
C ASN A 165 -20.98 -2.05 8.86
N LYS A 166 -20.19 -3.06 9.23
CA LYS A 166 -18.78 -2.87 9.62
C LYS A 166 -17.96 -2.23 8.51
N MET A 167 -18.08 -2.75 7.29
CA MET A 167 -17.36 -2.23 6.13
C MET A 167 -17.78 -0.81 5.76
N HIS A 168 -19.05 -0.46 5.93
CA HIS A 168 -19.54 0.90 5.73
C HIS A 168 -18.92 1.86 6.74
N VAL A 169 -18.89 1.52 8.04
CA VAL A 169 -18.21 2.32 9.07
C VAL A 169 -16.73 2.48 8.75
N PHE A 170 -16.06 1.40 8.35
CA PHE A 170 -14.66 1.42 7.92
C PHE A 170 -14.43 2.39 6.75
N SER A 171 -15.32 2.38 5.75
CA SER A 171 -15.22 3.26 4.58
C SER A 171 -15.37 4.75 4.88
N GLN A 172 -15.89 5.11 6.06
CA GLN A 172 -16.02 6.50 6.52
C GLN A 172 -14.74 7.02 7.20
N GLY A 173 -13.64 6.25 7.21
CA GLY A 173 -12.35 6.66 7.78
C GLY A 173 -12.23 6.43 9.29
N LYS A 174 -13.21 5.78 9.92
CA LYS A 174 -13.12 5.35 11.32
C LYS A 174 -12.38 4.02 11.39
N LEU A 175 -11.08 4.08 11.62
CA LEU A 175 -10.26 2.89 11.79
C LEU A 175 -10.54 2.26 13.16
N PRO A 176 -10.89 0.97 13.21
CA PRO A 176 -10.95 0.25 14.47
C PRO A 176 -9.54 0.12 15.07
N PHE A 177 -9.47 0.16 16.41
CA PHE A 177 -8.26 -0.14 17.18
C PHE A 177 -8.52 -1.39 18.03
N ASP A 178 -7.59 -2.34 18.00
CA ASP A 178 -7.63 -3.54 18.84
C ASP A 178 -6.90 -3.24 20.15
N GLU A 179 -7.66 -3.10 21.23
CA GLU A 179 -7.13 -2.82 22.57
C GLU A 179 -6.35 -4.00 23.17
N VAL A 180 -6.55 -5.23 22.70
CA VAL A 180 -5.83 -6.39 23.23
C VAL A 180 -4.44 -6.47 22.63
N GLN A 181 -4.32 -6.24 21.33
CA GLN A 181 -3.03 -6.26 20.61
C GLN A 181 -2.40 -4.86 20.46
N GLN A 182 -3.08 -3.83 20.97
CA GLN A 182 -2.68 -2.42 20.90
C GLN A 182 -2.32 -1.98 19.47
N THR A 183 -3.18 -2.27 18.49
CA THR A 183 -2.88 -2.04 17.05
C THR A 183 -4.09 -1.57 16.24
N PHE A 184 -3.83 -0.80 15.19
CA PHE A 184 -4.82 -0.50 14.15
C PHE A 184 -4.93 -1.61 13.09
N VAL A 185 -4.03 -2.60 13.10
CA VAL A 185 -4.04 -3.76 12.20
C VAL A 185 -5.01 -4.84 12.70
N THR A 186 -6.29 -4.50 12.70
CA THR A 186 -7.37 -5.38 13.17
C THR A 186 -7.82 -6.39 12.10
N ASP A 187 -8.60 -7.40 12.50
CA ASP A 187 -9.24 -8.34 11.56
C ASP A 187 -10.12 -7.63 10.52
N ASP A 188 -10.85 -6.60 10.96
CA ASP A 188 -11.66 -5.76 10.08
C ASP A 188 -10.76 -5.01 9.08
N TYR A 189 -9.62 -4.46 9.51
CA TYR A 189 -8.65 -3.81 8.62
C TYR A 189 -8.06 -4.80 7.59
N LEU A 190 -7.61 -5.98 8.05
CA LEU A 190 -7.08 -7.05 7.20
C LEU A 190 -8.11 -7.58 6.19
N THR A 191 -9.40 -7.44 6.52
CA THR A 191 -10.50 -7.85 5.65
C THR A 191 -10.86 -6.77 4.64
N PHE A 192 -11.01 -5.52 5.05
CA PHE A 192 -11.58 -4.46 4.22
C PHE A 192 -10.55 -3.62 3.46
N ALA A 193 -9.30 -3.54 3.94
CA ALA A 193 -8.24 -2.72 3.32
C ALA A 193 -7.25 -3.49 2.43
N ARG A 194 -7.60 -4.72 2.00
CA ARG A 194 -6.70 -5.66 1.28
C ARG A 194 -5.98 -5.10 0.06
N LYS A 195 -6.51 -4.04 -0.57
CA LYS A 195 -5.87 -3.40 -1.74
C LYS A 195 -4.73 -2.46 -1.36
N ASN A 196 -4.59 -2.11 -0.08
CA ASN A 196 -3.64 -1.11 0.42
C ASN A 196 -2.40 -1.76 1.03
N PHE A 197 -2.37 -3.08 1.20
CA PHE A 197 -1.22 -3.81 1.71
C PHE A 197 -1.01 -5.15 0.99
N VAL A 198 0.14 -5.74 1.23
CA VAL A 198 0.55 -7.08 0.79
C VAL A 198 0.68 -7.93 2.04
N LYS A 199 0.06 -9.11 2.03
CA LYS A 199 0.22 -10.17 3.04
C LYS A 199 0.99 -11.32 2.39
N LYS A 200 2.27 -11.45 2.73
CA LYS A 200 3.17 -12.45 2.14
C LYS A 200 3.39 -13.58 3.14
N GLN A 201 2.92 -14.79 2.81
CA GLN A 201 3.18 -15.99 3.59
C GLN A 201 4.68 -16.35 3.53
N SER A 202 5.25 -16.76 4.66
CA SER A 202 6.62 -17.27 4.71
C SER A 202 6.70 -18.68 4.14
N LYS A 203 7.81 -18.97 3.45
CA LYS A 203 8.10 -20.33 2.97
C LYS A 203 8.65 -21.21 4.09
N ASN A 204 9.48 -20.64 4.96
CA ASN A 204 10.11 -21.37 6.06
C ASN A 204 9.14 -21.56 7.24
N TYR A 205 8.19 -20.64 7.42
CA TYR A 205 7.16 -20.67 8.46
C TYR A 205 5.77 -20.48 7.84
N PRO A 206 5.13 -21.54 7.31
CA PRO A 206 3.86 -21.42 6.59
C PRO A 206 2.72 -20.79 7.39
N ASP A 207 2.79 -20.85 8.72
CA ASP A 207 1.80 -20.23 9.61
C ASP A 207 2.03 -18.73 9.85
N LEU A 208 3.09 -18.14 9.29
CA LEU A 208 3.44 -16.72 9.45
C LEU A 208 3.28 -15.93 8.15
N PHE A 209 2.88 -14.67 8.32
CA PHE A 209 2.69 -13.72 7.22
C PHE A 209 3.33 -12.38 7.51
N VAL A 210 4.12 -11.87 6.57
CA VAL A 210 4.68 -10.52 6.60
C VAL A 210 3.70 -9.54 5.98
N LEU A 211 3.37 -8.47 6.70
CA LEU A 211 2.50 -7.39 6.24
C LEU A 211 3.34 -6.18 5.81
N LYS A 212 3.03 -5.67 4.61
CA LYS A 212 3.68 -4.50 4.04
C LYS A 212 2.68 -3.62 3.28
N TYR A 213 2.67 -2.32 3.50
CA TYR A 213 1.86 -1.40 2.68
C TYR A 213 2.18 -1.55 1.17
N ALA A 214 1.15 -1.41 0.34
CA ALA A 214 1.28 -1.51 -1.11
C ALA A 214 2.03 -0.31 -1.68
N ARG A 215 2.74 -0.49 -2.80
CA ARG A 215 3.53 0.59 -3.43
C ARG A 215 2.71 1.85 -3.73
N LYS A 216 1.46 1.69 -4.18
CA LYS A 216 0.55 2.80 -4.48
C LYS A 216 0.33 3.73 -3.27
N VAL A 217 0.29 3.18 -2.05
CA VAL A 217 0.09 3.95 -0.80
C VAL A 217 1.21 4.98 -0.64
N PHE A 218 2.43 4.58 -0.95
CA PHE A 218 3.59 5.46 -0.89
C PHE A 218 3.51 6.56 -1.96
N TYR A 219 3.18 6.23 -3.20
CA TYR A 219 3.12 7.20 -4.31
C TYR A 219 1.95 8.18 -4.19
N GLU A 220 0.80 7.71 -3.71
CA GLU A 220 -0.42 8.50 -3.53
C GLU A 220 -0.45 9.22 -2.17
N ASN A 221 0.55 8.99 -1.30
CA ASN A 221 0.60 9.47 0.08
C ASN A 221 -0.65 9.08 0.92
N GLY A 222 -1.24 7.91 0.62
CA GLY A 222 -2.49 7.43 1.21
C GLY A 222 -2.32 6.66 2.52
N PHE A 223 -1.40 7.10 3.40
CA PHE A 223 -1.09 6.41 4.65
C PHE A 223 -2.17 6.64 5.72
N ASP A 224 -2.52 5.56 6.42
CA ASP A 224 -3.33 5.55 7.63
C ASP A 224 -2.58 4.84 8.77
N ASN A 225 -3.09 4.89 10.01
CA ASN A 225 -2.35 4.39 11.17
C ASN A 225 -1.99 2.90 11.07
N ALA A 226 -2.86 2.07 10.49
CA ALA A 226 -2.57 0.64 10.28
C ALA A 226 -1.47 0.45 9.23
N LEU A 227 -1.49 1.21 8.13
CA LEU A 227 -0.46 1.15 7.10
C LEU A 227 0.90 1.63 7.62
N LEU A 228 0.93 2.52 8.62
CA LEU A 228 2.18 2.87 9.28
C LEU A 228 2.79 1.68 10.02
N GLU A 229 1.98 0.85 10.67
CA GLU A 229 2.43 -0.37 11.36
C GLU A 229 2.86 -1.48 10.38
N MET A 230 2.24 -1.55 9.19
CA MET A 230 2.55 -2.55 8.14
C MET A 230 3.86 -2.25 7.38
N ARG A 231 4.98 -2.23 8.10
CA ARG A 231 6.35 -2.08 7.56
C ARG A 231 7.23 -3.26 7.97
N GLY A 232 6.74 -4.47 7.74
CA GLY A 232 7.40 -5.72 8.15
C GLY A 232 6.80 -6.37 9.39
N LEU A 233 5.62 -5.90 9.84
CA LEU A 233 4.83 -6.56 10.88
C LEU A 233 4.59 -8.03 10.49
N VAL A 234 4.87 -8.96 11.39
CA VAL A 234 4.61 -10.39 11.17
C VAL A 234 3.46 -10.81 12.05
N ILE A 235 2.48 -11.46 11.43
CA ILE A 235 1.34 -12.05 12.12
C ILE A 235 1.29 -13.56 11.86
N ASP A 236 0.69 -14.31 12.78
CA ASP A 236 0.37 -15.72 12.56
C ASP A 236 -0.92 -15.91 11.72
N LYS A 237 -1.30 -17.17 11.52
CA LYS A 237 -2.53 -17.56 10.80
C LYS A 237 -3.83 -17.14 11.50
N HIS A 238 -3.77 -16.80 12.79
CA HIS A 238 -4.87 -16.28 13.60
C HIS A 238 -4.83 -14.74 13.71
N ASN A 239 -3.99 -14.07 12.90
CA ASN A 239 -3.75 -12.63 12.90
C ASN A 239 -3.22 -12.07 14.24
N ARG A 240 -2.51 -12.90 15.02
CA ARG A 240 -1.78 -12.46 16.22
C ARG A 240 -0.42 -11.91 15.84
N ILE A 241 -0.01 -10.78 16.42
CA ILE A 241 1.30 -10.17 16.14
C ILE A 241 2.41 -11.01 16.78
N ILE A 242 3.37 -11.46 15.95
CA ILE A 242 4.53 -12.27 16.36
C ILE A 242 5.84 -11.48 16.32
N VAL A 243 5.99 -10.58 15.33
CA VAL A 243 7.16 -9.69 15.21
C VAL A 243 6.67 -8.28 14.92
N ARG A 244 7.18 -7.29 15.67
CA ARG A 244 6.69 -5.92 15.61
C ARG A 244 7.82 -4.91 15.37
N PRO A 245 8.19 -4.64 14.10
CA PRO A 245 9.21 -3.64 13.78
C PRO A 245 8.72 -2.20 13.95
N PHE A 246 9.57 -1.22 13.61
CA PHE A 246 9.19 0.20 13.56
C PHE A 246 8.00 0.49 12.66
N ASN A 247 7.16 1.41 13.12
CA ASN A 247 6.19 2.09 12.26
C ASN A 247 6.91 2.89 11.15
N LYS A 248 6.22 3.17 10.05
CA LYS A 248 6.71 4.05 8.98
C LYS A 248 6.90 5.47 9.52
N VAL A 249 8.14 5.94 9.47
CA VAL A 249 8.51 7.33 9.79
C VAL A 249 8.66 8.13 8.50
N PHE A 250 8.19 9.38 8.52
CA PHE A 250 8.22 10.32 7.39
C PHE A 250 9.45 11.23 7.47
N ASN A 251 9.97 11.65 6.32
CA ASN A 251 10.95 12.73 6.25
C ASN A 251 10.30 14.04 6.74
N TYR A 252 11.10 14.97 7.25
CA TYR A 252 10.61 16.29 7.64
C TYR A 252 9.88 16.99 6.48
N SER A 253 10.42 16.93 5.26
CA SER A 253 9.80 17.47 4.05
C SER A 253 8.42 16.87 3.73
N GLU A 254 8.21 15.57 4.01
CA GLU A 254 6.90 14.91 3.86
C GLU A 254 5.89 15.41 4.92
N ARG A 255 6.35 15.80 6.11
CA ARG A 255 5.51 16.27 7.22
C ARG A 255 5.10 17.74 7.07
N ILE A 256 5.88 18.56 6.39
CA ILE A 256 5.55 19.99 6.14
C ILE A 256 4.86 20.22 4.78
N ALA A 257 4.71 19.18 3.96
CA ALA A 257 4.01 19.27 2.68
C ALA A 257 2.52 19.60 2.89
N LYS A 258 1.95 20.40 1.99
CA LYS A 258 0.55 20.87 2.07
C LYS A 258 -0.48 19.73 2.17
N ASN A 259 -0.19 18.59 1.56
CA ASN A 259 -1.05 17.40 1.54
C ASN A 259 -0.54 16.28 2.47
N SER A 260 0.22 16.62 3.51
CA SER A 260 0.70 15.63 4.47
C SER A 260 -0.47 15.02 5.25
N PRO A 261 -0.61 13.68 5.33
CA PRO A 261 -1.59 13.05 6.20
C PRO A 261 -1.24 13.18 7.69
N TYR A 262 0.02 13.49 8.01
CA TYR A 262 0.51 13.67 9.38
C TYR A 262 1.33 14.97 9.47
N PRO A 263 0.68 16.15 9.35
CA PRO A 263 1.40 17.41 9.34
C PRO A 263 2.12 17.65 10.67
N ILE A 264 3.25 18.37 10.63
CA ILE A 264 3.94 18.85 11.82
C ILE A 264 4.33 20.31 11.67
N ALA A 265 4.24 21.06 12.77
CA ALA A 265 4.82 22.39 12.90
C ALA A 265 6.00 22.33 13.86
N MET A 266 7.14 22.89 13.45
CA MET A 266 8.37 22.93 14.24
C MET A 266 8.89 24.36 14.27
N SER A 267 9.11 24.88 15.48
CA SER A 267 9.87 26.11 15.69
C SER A 267 11.36 25.79 15.75
N ASP A 268 12.20 26.73 15.31
CA ASP A 268 13.67 26.60 15.37
C ASP A 268 14.19 26.56 16.82
N ASP A 269 13.45 27.13 17.77
CA ASP A 269 13.79 27.08 19.20
C ASP A 269 13.39 25.77 19.89
N ARG A 270 12.59 24.91 19.24
CA ARG A 270 12.17 23.64 19.83
C ARG A 270 13.38 22.75 20.06
N LEU A 271 13.50 22.21 21.27
CA LEU A 271 14.57 21.29 21.65
C LEU A 271 14.26 19.88 21.16
N VAL A 272 15.25 19.27 20.51
CA VAL A 272 15.15 17.91 19.94
C VAL A 272 16.38 17.08 20.32
N ASP A 273 16.17 15.77 20.37
CA ASP A 273 17.24 14.78 20.38
C ASP A 273 17.42 14.23 18.96
N ALA A 274 18.66 14.13 18.49
CA ALA A 274 18.97 13.72 17.13
C ALA A 274 19.93 12.53 17.13
N VAL A 275 19.42 11.38 16.74
CA VAL A 275 20.19 10.13 16.61
C VAL A 275 20.76 10.07 15.20
N VAL A 276 22.09 9.90 15.07
CA VAL A 276 22.73 9.75 13.76
C VAL A 276 22.14 8.54 13.05
N LYS A 277 21.64 8.77 11.84
CA LYS A 277 21.06 7.68 11.05
C LYS A 277 22.17 6.93 10.31
N VAL A 278 22.50 5.74 10.79
CA VAL A 278 23.37 4.78 10.10
C VAL A 278 22.74 4.37 8.76
N ASN A 279 23.57 4.22 7.73
CA ASN A 279 23.15 3.84 6.38
C ASN A 279 23.38 2.34 6.11
N GLY A 280 22.45 1.51 6.57
CA GLY A 280 22.43 0.07 6.33
C GLY A 280 21.09 -0.42 5.80
N PHE A 281 20.82 -1.71 5.96
CA PHE A 281 19.47 -2.26 5.86
C PHE A 281 18.94 -2.65 7.24
N LEU A 282 17.61 -2.63 7.39
CA LEU A 282 16.96 -3.00 8.64
C LEU A 282 16.90 -4.52 8.80
N GLY A 283 17.71 -5.05 9.73
CA GLY A 283 17.60 -6.39 10.28
C GLY A 283 16.69 -6.42 11.50
N VAL A 284 15.87 -7.46 11.62
CA VAL A 284 14.86 -7.61 12.68
C VAL A 284 15.03 -8.98 13.33
N CYS A 285 15.14 -9.00 14.66
CA CYS A 285 15.33 -10.22 15.45
C CYS A 285 14.27 -10.28 16.55
N THR A 286 13.59 -11.40 16.74
CA THR A 286 12.61 -11.57 17.83
C THR A 286 12.67 -12.99 18.35
N TYR A 287 12.99 -13.16 19.63
CA TYR A 287 12.76 -14.43 20.30
C TYR A 287 11.29 -14.56 20.64
N VAL A 288 10.63 -15.54 20.04
CA VAL A 288 9.22 -15.81 20.24
C VAL A 288 9.06 -16.81 21.37
N GLU A 289 8.28 -16.47 22.38
CA GLU A 289 7.91 -17.37 23.47
C GLU A 289 6.42 -17.18 23.75
N LEU A 290 5.58 -18.04 23.18
CA LEU A 290 4.14 -17.89 23.26
C LEU A 290 3.60 -18.36 24.61
N ASP A 291 2.58 -17.66 25.11
CA ASP A 291 1.85 -18.09 26.31
C ASP A 291 0.96 -19.31 26.01
N ASP A 292 0.62 -20.11 27.03
CA ASP A 292 -0.17 -21.34 26.84
C ASP A 292 -1.57 -21.12 26.24
N ASN A 293 -2.11 -19.90 26.32
CA ASN A 293 -3.43 -19.56 25.76
C ASN A 293 -3.34 -19.03 24.32
N HIS A 294 -2.13 -18.80 23.79
CA HIS A 294 -1.94 -18.34 22.43
C HIS A 294 -2.32 -19.48 21.44
N PRO A 295 -3.12 -19.20 20.40
CA PRO A 295 -3.64 -20.25 19.51
C PRO A 295 -2.57 -20.95 18.65
N SER A 296 -1.35 -20.41 18.63
CA SER A 296 -0.20 -20.97 17.91
C SER A 296 0.89 -21.52 18.84
N THR A 297 0.62 -21.73 20.13
CA THR A 297 1.58 -22.34 21.06
C THR A 297 2.00 -23.73 20.57
N GLY A 298 3.30 -24.02 20.62
CA GLY A 298 3.88 -25.24 20.05
C GLY A 298 4.03 -25.23 18.52
N ALA A 299 3.72 -24.12 17.84
CA ALA A 299 4.03 -23.98 16.40
C ALA A 299 5.54 -24.02 16.16
N SER A 300 5.95 -24.28 14.91
CA SER A 300 7.37 -24.45 14.55
C SER A 300 8.24 -23.21 14.75
N PHE A 301 7.66 -22.04 15.00
CA PHE A 301 8.36 -20.80 15.29
C PHE A 301 8.35 -20.44 16.80
N ASP A 302 7.59 -21.17 17.61
CA ASP A 302 7.54 -20.95 19.06
C ASP A 302 8.87 -21.40 19.70
N ARG A 303 9.32 -20.64 20.71
CA ARG A 303 10.62 -20.80 21.38
C ARG A 303 11.82 -20.71 20.44
N GLN A 304 11.70 -19.96 19.34
CA GLN A 304 12.77 -19.72 18.37
C GLN A 304 13.01 -18.24 18.14
N VAL A 305 14.21 -17.91 17.65
CA VAL A 305 14.51 -16.56 17.15
C VAL A 305 14.11 -16.47 15.69
N LEU A 306 13.21 -15.54 15.40
CA LEU A 306 12.86 -15.16 14.04
C LEU A 306 13.75 -14.02 13.57
N TYR A 307 14.31 -14.20 12.38
CA TYR A 307 15.11 -13.21 11.67
C TYR A 307 14.34 -12.74 10.44
N SER A 308 14.11 -11.44 10.34
CA SER A 308 13.34 -10.86 9.26
C SER A 308 13.86 -9.50 8.81
N THR A 309 13.24 -8.98 7.77
CA THR A 309 13.43 -7.62 7.26
C THR A 309 12.06 -6.96 7.07
N THR A 310 12.03 -5.72 6.60
CA THR A 310 10.76 -5.02 6.28
C THR A 310 9.85 -5.74 5.27
N GLY A 311 10.32 -6.78 4.56
CA GLY A 311 9.54 -7.42 3.50
C GLY A 311 9.59 -8.94 3.42
N SER A 312 10.33 -9.62 4.31
CA SER A 312 10.47 -11.07 4.21
C SER A 312 11.04 -11.70 5.48
N LEU A 313 10.60 -12.93 5.76
CA LEU A 313 11.26 -13.90 6.64
C LEU A 313 12.23 -14.81 5.87
N ASP A 314 12.13 -14.86 4.54
CA ASP A 314 12.83 -15.86 3.70
C ASP A 314 13.83 -15.26 2.69
N SER A 315 14.12 -13.95 2.76
CA SER A 315 15.04 -13.32 1.78
C SER A 315 16.51 -13.57 2.13
N SER A 316 17.41 -13.40 1.16
CA SER A 316 18.87 -13.37 1.42
C SER A 316 19.24 -12.38 2.53
N PHE A 317 18.58 -11.21 2.59
CA PHE A 317 18.76 -10.26 3.68
C PHE A 317 18.28 -10.75 5.06
N ALA A 318 17.29 -11.64 5.11
CA ALA A 318 16.85 -12.22 6.38
C ALA A 318 17.86 -13.28 6.85
N LEU A 319 18.45 -14.03 5.91
CA LEU A 319 19.58 -14.91 6.19
C LEU A 319 20.81 -14.12 6.67
N MET A 320 21.15 -13.02 6.00
CA MET A 320 22.25 -12.13 6.42
C MET A 320 21.98 -11.55 7.82
N THR A 321 20.72 -11.16 8.11
CA THR A 321 20.33 -10.74 9.47
C THR A 321 20.64 -11.81 10.50
N ARG A 322 20.31 -13.08 10.21
CA ARG A 322 20.63 -14.22 11.06
C ARG A 322 22.14 -14.36 11.26
N GLU A 323 22.92 -14.33 10.19
CA GLU A 323 24.39 -14.49 10.25
C GLU A 323 25.05 -13.44 11.15
N HIS A 324 24.62 -12.17 11.05
CA HIS A 324 25.11 -11.10 11.93
C HIS A 324 24.62 -11.25 13.37
N CYS A 325 23.37 -11.67 13.58
CA CYS A 325 22.70 -11.54 14.88
C CYS A 325 22.64 -12.82 15.73
N THR A 326 22.98 -14.01 15.19
CA THR A 326 22.87 -15.29 15.93
C THR A 326 23.70 -15.31 17.22
N LYS A 327 24.83 -14.58 17.25
CA LYS A 327 25.64 -14.43 18.47
C LYS A 327 24.90 -13.75 19.63
N TYR A 328 23.78 -13.05 19.37
CA TYR A 328 22.98 -12.33 20.36
C TYR A 328 21.72 -13.07 20.81
N GLU A 329 21.47 -14.31 20.36
CA GLU A 329 20.31 -15.08 20.82
C GLU A 329 20.18 -15.20 22.35
N PRO A 330 21.26 -15.38 23.15
CA PRO A 330 21.16 -15.37 24.60
C PRO A 330 20.63 -14.04 25.18
N VAL A 331 20.84 -12.93 24.48
CA VAL A 331 20.28 -11.62 24.85
C VAL A 331 18.81 -11.59 24.47
N PHE A 332 18.44 -11.99 23.25
CA PHE A 332 17.03 -11.98 22.80
C PHE A 332 16.14 -12.84 23.71
N LYS A 333 16.65 -13.97 24.21
CA LYS A 333 15.93 -14.82 25.17
C LYS A 333 15.66 -14.16 26.53
N GLN A 334 16.51 -13.23 26.97
CA GLN A 334 16.26 -12.44 28.20
C GLN A 334 15.15 -11.40 28.01
N PHE A 335 14.81 -11.10 26.76
CA PHE A 335 13.76 -10.16 26.37
C PHE A 335 12.77 -10.87 25.45
N ALA A 336 12.21 -11.99 25.93
CA ALA A 336 11.22 -12.74 25.19
C ALA A 336 10.09 -11.83 24.68
N ASN A 337 9.66 -12.05 23.44
CA ASN A 337 8.65 -11.26 22.75
C ASN A 337 8.98 -9.76 22.64
N HIS A 338 10.27 -9.42 22.58
CA HIS A 338 10.73 -8.11 22.14
C HIS A 338 11.40 -8.21 20.77
N THR A 339 11.04 -7.28 19.89
CA THR A 339 11.63 -7.15 18.57
C THR A 339 12.82 -6.21 18.61
N PHE A 340 14.03 -6.78 18.48
CA PHE A 340 15.28 -6.05 18.32
C PHE A 340 15.44 -5.62 16.86
N LEU A 341 15.88 -4.38 16.68
CA LEU A 341 15.98 -3.70 15.39
C LEU A 341 17.41 -3.24 15.22
N PHE A 342 18.06 -3.73 14.18
CA PHE A 342 19.45 -3.41 13.84
C PHE A 342 19.52 -2.73 12.49
N GLU A 343 20.33 -1.69 12.36
CA GLU A 343 20.85 -1.30 11.06
C GLU A 343 22.09 -2.16 10.80
N ILE A 344 22.03 -3.03 9.80
CA ILE A 344 23.11 -3.94 9.42
C ILE A 344 23.83 -3.34 8.21
N THR A 345 25.15 -3.21 8.33
CA THR A 345 26.04 -2.82 7.24
C THR A 345 26.92 -4.02 6.90
N ASP A 346 26.67 -4.61 5.74
CA ASP A 346 27.40 -5.80 5.28
C ASP A 346 28.30 -5.46 4.07
N PRO A 347 29.50 -6.03 3.96
CA PRO A 347 30.38 -5.80 2.81
C PRO A 347 29.77 -6.15 1.45
N SER A 348 28.81 -7.08 1.42
CA SER A 348 28.12 -7.50 0.20
C SER A 348 26.89 -6.64 -0.15
N ASP A 349 26.44 -5.77 0.76
CA ASP A 349 25.35 -4.81 0.55
C ASP A 349 25.89 -3.38 0.64
N ILE A 350 26.36 -2.86 -0.49
CA ILE A 350 27.00 -1.55 -0.52
C ILE A 350 25.94 -0.46 -0.51
N HIS A 351 26.03 0.42 0.48
CA HIS A 351 25.15 1.56 0.65
C HIS A 351 25.80 2.88 0.22
N ILE A 352 25.04 3.98 0.34
CA ILE A 352 25.43 5.29 -0.21
C ILE A 352 26.50 5.94 0.67
N ILE A 353 26.37 5.80 1.98
CA ILE A 353 27.36 6.29 2.93
C ILE A 353 28.26 5.13 3.33
N PRO A 354 29.59 5.30 3.31
CA PRO A 354 30.52 4.35 3.90
C PRO A 354 30.27 4.26 5.40
N GLU A 355 29.96 3.07 5.89
CA GLU A 355 29.68 2.79 7.30
C GLU A 355 30.63 1.70 7.82
N ALA A 356 30.87 1.68 9.13
CA ALA A 356 31.61 0.57 9.74
C ALA A 356 30.77 -0.71 9.70
N PHE A 357 31.34 -1.80 9.19
CA PHE A 357 30.60 -3.07 9.04
C PHE A 357 30.13 -3.66 10.37
N GLY A 358 29.03 -4.42 10.28
CA GLY A 358 28.37 -5.11 11.36
C GLY A 358 27.00 -4.52 11.69
N GLU A 359 26.51 -4.87 12.87
CA GLU A 359 25.18 -4.57 13.35
C GLU A 359 25.18 -3.43 14.39
N THR A 360 24.32 -2.44 14.16
CA THR A 360 24.08 -1.33 15.09
C THR A 360 22.67 -1.42 15.64
N LEU A 361 22.51 -1.56 16.96
CA LEU A 361 21.20 -1.59 17.61
C LEU A 361 20.57 -0.22 17.45
N ILE A 362 19.37 -0.15 16.87
CA ILE A 362 18.62 1.09 16.63
C ILE A 362 17.24 1.09 17.28
N GLY A 363 16.76 -0.05 17.78
CA GLY A 363 15.49 -0.10 18.50
C GLY A 363 15.21 -1.45 19.15
N ILE A 364 14.33 -1.42 20.15
CA ILE A 364 13.72 -2.58 20.77
C ILE A 364 12.25 -2.23 20.96
N ARG A 365 11.36 -3.11 20.52
CA ARG A 365 9.92 -2.91 20.61
C ARG A 365 9.25 -4.09 21.27
N ASP A 366 8.45 -3.83 22.30
CA ASP A 366 7.60 -4.83 22.92
C ASP A 366 6.51 -5.26 21.92
N VAL A 367 6.36 -6.56 21.69
CA VAL A 367 5.42 -7.08 20.68
C VAL A 367 3.97 -6.82 21.09
N ALA A 368 3.62 -7.06 22.36
CA ALA A 368 2.25 -7.01 22.86
C ALA A 368 1.71 -5.57 22.90
N THR A 369 2.48 -4.66 23.47
CA THR A 369 2.10 -3.26 23.69
C THR A 369 2.46 -2.36 22.52
N GLY A 370 3.47 -2.75 21.73
CA GLY A 370 4.02 -1.90 20.68
C GLY A 370 4.85 -0.73 21.21
N ASN A 371 5.15 -0.69 22.51
CA ASN A 371 6.00 0.32 23.11
C ASN A 371 7.43 0.17 22.60
N LEU A 372 7.99 1.30 22.16
CA LEU A 372 9.38 1.38 21.75
C LEU A 372 10.24 1.80 22.94
N PHE A 373 11.38 1.15 23.12
CA PHE A 373 12.33 1.55 24.14
C PHE A 373 12.94 2.91 23.78
N SER A 374 13.11 3.75 24.79
CA SER A 374 13.78 5.05 24.66
C SER A 374 15.25 4.89 24.29
N GLU A 375 15.85 5.92 23.70
CA GLU A 375 17.27 5.91 23.34
C GLU A 375 18.17 5.64 24.55
N GLN A 376 17.80 6.14 25.74
CA GLN A 376 18.52 5.83 26.99
C GLN A 376 18.49 4.33 27.32
N GLN A 377 17.33 3.69 27.26
CA GLN A 377 17.21 2.25 27.51
C GLN A 377 18.03 1.44 26.49
N LEU A 378 18.04 1.87 25.22
CA LEU A 378 18.85 1.24 24.18
C LEU A 378 20.35 1.40 24.44
N ASP A 379 20.79 2.57 24.92
CA ASP A 379 22.20 2.83 25.27
C ASP A 379 22.63 1.99 26.49
N GLU A 380 21.78 1.83 27.49
CA GLU A 380 22.01 0.98 28.67
C GLU A 380 22.15 -0.49 28.27
N ILE A 381 21.26 -0.99 27.41
CA ILE A 381 21.32 -2.34 26.85
C ILE A 381 22.57 -2.51 25.99
N GLY A 382 22.88 -1.52 25.15
CA GLY A 382 24.06 -1.51 24.31
C GLY A 382 25.35 -1.62 25.12
N LYS A 383 25.46 -0.84 26.20
CA LYS A 383 26.59 -0.91 27.13
C LYS A 383 26.65 -2.26 27.87
N LYS A 384 25.52 -2.77 28.34
CA LYS A 384 25.45 -4.02 29.12
C LYS A 384 25.86 -5.25 28.30
N PHE A 385 25.44 -5.32 27.03
CA PHE A 385 25.65 -6.51 26.19
C PHE A 385 26.68 -6.29 25.06
N GLY A 386 27.34 -5.14 25.02
CA GLY A 386 28.34 -4.82 24.00
C GLY A 386 27.76 -4.65 22.60
N LEU A 387 26.53 -4.14 22.48
CA LEU A 387 25.90 -3.84 21.19
C LEU A 387 26.29 -2.41 20.76
N LYS A 388 26.66 -2.26 19.48
CA LYS A 388 26.94 -0.93 18.91
C LYS A 388 25.67 -0.07 18.93
N ARG A 389 25.84 1.22 19.19
CA ARG A 389 24.79 2.23 19.22
C ARG A 389 25.19 3.44 18.37
N PRO A 390 24.24 4.09 17.69
CA PRO A 390 24.49 5.34 16.99
C PRO A 390 24.78 6.48 17.98
N THR A 391 25.51 7.49 17.53
CA THR A 391 25.70 8.73 18.29
C THR A 391 24.39 9.49 18.41
N THR A 392 24.13 10.07 19.58
CA THR A 392 22.95 10.90 19.85
C THR A 392 23.35 12.29 20.30
N LEU A 393 22.84 13.31 19.63
CA LEU A 393 22.93 14.72 20.05
C LEU A 393 21.69 15.03 20.90
N LYS A 394 21.89 15.45 22.15
CA LYS A 394 20.77 15.69 23.08
C LYS A 394 20.49 17.17 23.26
N ASN A 395 19.21 17.53 23.41
CA ASN A 395 18.73 18.87 23.71
C ASN A 395 19.26 19.97 22.77
N VAL A 396 19.32 19.68 21.47
CA VAL A 396 19.77 20.64 20.45
C VAL A 396 18.57 21.46 19.96
N ARG A 397 18.75 22.76 19.71
CA ARG A 397 17.70 23.56 19.06
C ARG A 397 17.50 23.08 17.63
N PHE A 398 16.25 22.96 17.18
CA PHE A 398 15.95 22.49 15.84
C PHE A 398 16.61 23.35 14.73
N GLY A 399 16.70 24.67 14.94
CA GLY A 399 17.43 25.59 14.06
C GLY A 399 18.91 25.24 13.90
N GLU A 400 19.59 24.93 15.00
CA GLU A 400 21.00 24.52 15.01
C GLU A 400 21.19 23.17 14.33
N LEU A 401 20.29 22.21 14.58
CA LEU A 401 20.31 20.90 13.93
C LEU A 401 20.18 21.03 12.40
N LYS A 402 19.33 21.95 11.90
CA LYS A 402 19.23 22.23 10.46
C LYS A 402 20.53 22.80 9.89
N THR A 403 21.20 23.69 10.63
CA THR A 403 22.50 24.23 10.21
C THR A 403 23.56 23.14 10.16
N LEU A 404 23.64 22.30 11.21
CA LEU A 404 24.55 21.15 11.24
C LEU A 404 24.30 20.19 10.08
N LEU A 405 23.03 19.86 9.80
CA LEU A 405 22.61 18.94 8.73
C LEU A 405 23.20 19.28 7.36
N LYS A 406 23.48 20.56 7.08
CA LYS A 406 24.06 21.00 5.80
C LYS A 406 25.49 20.49 5.59
N THR A 407 26.21 20.22 6.68
CA THR A 407 27.66 19.93 6.66
C THR A 407 28.00 18.47 6.98
N VAL A 408 27.04 17.68 7.44
CA VAL A 408 27.32 16.27 7.80
C VAL A 408 27.47 15.39 6.56
N LYS A 409 28.43 14.47 6.62
CA LYS A 409 28.71 13.49 5.56
C LYS A 409 28.02 12.13 5.75
N HIS A 410 27.25 11.97 6.84
CA HIS A 410 26.40 10.80 7.08
C HIS A 410 24.98 10.98 6.54
N GLU A 411 24.13 9.94 6.59
CA GLU A 411 22.79 9.97 5.95
C GLU A 411 21.86 11.05 6.51
N GLY A 412 21.96 11.34 7.80
CA GLY A 412 21.23 12.40 8.48
C GLY A 412 20.87 12.00 9.90
N PHE A 413 19.67 12.36 10.37
CA PHE A 413 19.24 12.11 11.75
C PHE A 413 17.84 11.53 11.84
N MET A 414 17.60 10.68 12.83
CA MET A 414 16.27 10.40 13.37
C MET A 414 16.03 11.42 14.50
N VAL A 415 14.94 12.18 14.42
CA VAL A 415 14.70 13.35 15.30
C VAL A 415 13.55 13.06 16.24
N PHE A 416 13.82 13.18 17.53
CA PHE A 416 12.89 12.98 18.63
C PHE A 416 12.61 14.30 19.34
N ASP A 417 11.41 14.44 19.89
CA ASP A 417 11.14 15.52 20.83
C ASP A 417 11.94 15.28 22.12
N SER A 418 12.71 16.27 22.56
CA SER A 418 13.57 16.10 23.75
C SER A 418 12.76 15.89 25.05
N GLN A 419 11.52 16.39 25.13
CA GLN A 419 10.70 16.29 26.33
C GLN A 419 9.86 15.02 26.34
N THR A 420 9.12 14.77 25.25
CA THR A 420 8.21 13.60 25.18
C THR A 420 8.92 12.33 24.74
N GLN A 421 10.12 12.45 24.16
CA GLN A 421 10.87 11.36 23.54
C GLN A 421 10.13 10.73 22.34
N ASP A 422 9.12 11.42 21.80
CA ASP A 422 8.39 10.96 20.62
C ASP A 422 9.25 11.10 19.36
N LEU A 423 9.27 10.04 18.54
CA LEU A 423 9.91 10.09 17.23
C LEU A 423 9.11 10.99 16.27
N LEU A 424 9.67 12.14 15.92
CA LEU A 424 8.99 13.15 15.11
C LEU A 424 9.12 12.86 13.63
N PHE A 425 10.35 12.74 13.12
CA PHE A 425 10.63 12.55 11.69
C PHE A 425 12.08 12.16 11.47
N LYS A 426 12.43 11.90 10.20
CA LYS A 426 13.83 11.77 9.76
C LYS A 426 14.27 13.01 8.98
N LEU A 427 15.49 13.47 9.23
CA LEU A 427 16.20 14.46 8.44
C LEU A 427 17.25 13.75 7.58
N LYS A 428 17.38 14.19 6.33
CA LYS A 428 18.39 13.66 5.40
C LYS A 428 19.36 14.77 5.04
N SER A 429 20.65 14.46 5.10
CA SER A 429 21.67 15.43 4.74
C SER A 429 21.63 15.70 3.24
N PRO A 430 21.95 16.93 2.81
CA PRO A 430 22.13 17.22 1.41
C PRO A 430 23.20 16.33 0.76
N TYR A 431 24.32 16.07 1.45
CA TYR A 431 25.37 15.15 1.01
C TYR A 431 24.79 13.79 0.59
N TYR A 432 24.01 13.14 1.46
CA TYR A 432 23.34 11.88 1.14
C TYR A 432 22.35 11.99 -0.02
N LEU A 433 21.50 13.02 0.00
CA LEU A 433 20.45 13.18 -1.01
C LEU A 433 21.03 13.39 -2.40
N VAL A 434 22.08 14.20 -2.52
CA VAL A 434 22.79 14.49 -3.78
C VAL A 434 23.53 13.25 -4.28
N SER A 435 24.31 12.57 -3.41
CA SER A 435 24.97 11.30 -3.76
C SER A 435 23.96 10.26 -4.23
N LYS A 436 22.81 10.12 -3.55
CA LYS A 436 21.73 9.21 -3.94
C LYS A 436 21.11 9.58 -5.28
N PHE A 437 20.85 10.87 -5.50
CA PHE A 437 20.15 11.37 -6.66
C PHE A 437 20.94 11.12 -7.95
N PHE A 438 22.24 11.42 -7.92
CA PHE A 438 23.15 11.22 -9.05
C PHE A 438 23.66 9.78 -9.16
N GLY A 439 23.91 9.09 -8.04
CA GLY A 439 24.27 7.67 -8.02
C GLY A 439 23.28 6.79 -8.78
N ARG A 440 21.98 7.05 -8.60
CA ARG A 440 20.87 6.34 -9.26
C ARG A 440 20.47 6.91 -10.62
N SER A 441 21.34 7.72 -11.24
CA SER A 441 21.05 8.25 -12.57
C SER A 441 21.41 7.23 -13.66
N GLN A 442 20.53 7.18 -14.65
CA GLN A 442 20.73 6.46 -15.90
C GLN A 442 20.81 7.50 -17.01
N GLU A 443 21.55 7.19 -18.09
CA GLU A 443 21.79 8.09 -19.22
C GLU A 443 20.52 8.80 -19.70
N LYS A 444 19.44 8.04 -19.93
CA LYS A 444 18.13 8.55 -20.38
C LYS A 444 17.48 9.60 -19.47
N ASN A 445 17.85 9.63 -18.19
CA ASN A 445 17.28 10.54 -17.19
C ASN A 445 18.32 11.54 -16.66
N LEU A 446 19.58 11.45 -17.08
CA LEU A 446 20.65 12.29 -16.54
C LEU A 446 20.51 13.75 -17.01
N GLY A 447 20.11 13.97 -18.26
CA GLY A 447 19.95 15.31 -18.83
C GLY A 447 18.97 16.20 -18.03
N SER A 448 17.83 15.66 -17.59
CA SER A 448 16.88 16.40 -16.76
C SER A 448 17.41 16.65 -15.34
N LYS A 449 18.18 15.70 -14.78
CA LYS A 449 18.82 15.80 -13.46
C LYS A 449 19.98 16.80 -13.41
N LEU A 450 20.59 17.12 -14.55
CA LEU A 450 21.67 18.11 -14.67
C LEU A 450 21.16 19.55 -14.90
N SER A 451 19.87 19.78 -14.69
CA SER A 451 19.29 21.13 -14.73
C SER A 451 19.60 21.87 -13.43
N LYS A 452 20.35 22.97 -13.54
CA LYS A 452 20.64 23.88 -12.41
C LYS A 452 19.35 24.45 -11.79
N GLN A 453 18.25 24.53 -12.53
CA GLN A 453 16.96 24.99 -12.01
C GLN A 453 16.33 24.05 -10.97
N GLN A 454 16.87 22.84 -10.79
CA GLN A 454 16.30 21.80 -9.92
C GLN A 454 17.14 21.52 -8.66
N VAL A 455 18.28 22.21 -8.48
CA VAL A 455 19.17 22.04 -7.33
C VAL A 455 19.58 23.40 -6.77
N ASP A 456 19.95 23.45 -5.49
CA ASP A 456 20.49 24.67 -4.90
C ASP A 456 21.83 25.07 -5.55
N GLU A 457 22.13 26.37 -5.58
CA GLU A 457 23.28 26.95 -6.28
C GLU A 457 24.64 26.42 -5.80
N GLU A 458 24.71 26.01 -4.53
CA GLU A 458 25.88 25.35 -3.92
C GLU A 458 26.27 24.05 -4.65
N TYR A 459 25.35 23.42 -5.38
CA TYR A 459 25.58 22.19 -6.15
C TYR A 459 25.81 22.43 -7.64
N TYR A 460 25.81 23.69 -8.11
CA TYR A 460 26.11 23.99 -9.51
C TYR A 460 27.50 23.53 -9.96
N PRO A 461 28.57 23.64 -9.14
CA PRO A 461 29.89 23.10 -9.50
C PRO A 461 29.86 21.58 -9.72
N LEU A 462 29.06 20.84 -8.95
CA LEU A 462 28.90 19.39 -9.12
C LEU A 462 28.21 19.08 -10.44
N ILE A 463 27.15 19.83 -10.78
CA ILE A 463 26.49 19.68 -12.09
C ILE A 463 27.48 19.93 -13.22
N ASP A 464 28.28 20.98 -13.14
CA ASP A 464 29.25 21.32 -14.17
C ASP A 464 30.35 20.26 -14.26
N HIS A 465 30.78 19.70 -13.13
CA HIS A 465 31.75 18.61 -13.08
C HIS A 465 31.20 17.33 -13.74
N ILE A 466 29.95 16.94 -13.46
CA ILE A 466 29.32 15.78 -14.09
C ILE A 466 29.13 16.02 -15.59
N LYS A 467 28.73 17.23 -16.03
CA LYS A 467 28.62 17.57 -17.45
C LYS A 467 29.96 17.47 -18.18
N ALA A 468 31.03 17.97 -17.56
CA ALA A 468 32.37 17.92 -18.13
C ALA A 468 32.91 16.48 -18.26
N HIS A 469 32.39 15.53 -17.47
CA HIS A 469 32.81 14.13 -17.46
C HIS A 469 31.66 13.18 -17.81
N GLN A 470 30.67 13.63 -18.59
CA GLN A 470 29.41 12.92 -18.77
C GLN A 470 29.58 11.52 -19.37
N ASP A 471 30.46 11.37 -20.36
CA ASP A 471 30.71 10.07 -21.00
C ASP A 471 31.29 9.06 -20.02
N THR A 472 32.30 9.48 -19.25
CA THR A 472 32.89 8.66 -18.18
C THR A 472 31.85 8.34 -17.12
N PHE A 473 31.10 9.33 -16.65
CA PHE A 473 30.09 9.18 -15.62
C PHE A 473 28.97 8.21 -16.03
N ASN A 474 28.56 8.20 -17.30
CA ASN A 474 27.54 7.27 -17.81
C ASN A 474 28.01 5.81 -17.81
N GLN A 475 29.31 5.56 -17.97
CA GLN A 475 29.91 4.22 -17.94
C GLN A 475 30.03 3.65 -16.52
N LEU A 476 29.99 4.52 -15.49
CA LEU A 476 30.08 4.11 -14.10
C LEU A 476 28.81 3.37 -13.63
N ASP A 477 29.00 2.32 -12.83
CA ASP A 477 27.93 1.70 -12.07
C ASP A 477 27.41 2.62 -10.93
N GLU A 478 26.35 2.22 -10.23
CA GLU A 478 25.74 3.06 -9.17
C GLU A 478 26.75 3.45 -8.08
N LEU A 479 27.65 2.53 -7.69
CA LEU A 479 28.61 2.75 -6.60
C LEU A 479 29.75 3.64 -7.04
N GLN A 480 30.25 3.42 -8.24
CA GLN A 480 31.26 4.27 -8.86
C GLN A 480 30.74 5.70 -9.06
N LYS A 481 29.46 5.87 -9.45
CA LYS A 481 28.81 7.19 -9.52
C LYS A 481 28.71 7.86 -8.16
N ILE A 482 28.34 7.11 -7.12
CA ILE A 482 28.29 7.64 -5.74
C ILE A 482 29.68 8.12 -5.32
N ALA A 483 30.71 7.29 -5.51
CA ALA A 483 32.10 7.65 -5.18
C ALA A 483 32.58 8.87 -5.98
N PHE A 484 32.27 8.94 -7.27
CA PHE A 484 32.58 10.10 -8.13
C PHE A 484 31.98 11.40 -7.57
N VAL A 485 30.70 11.37 -7.19
CA VAL A 485 30.00 12.53 -6.62
C VAL A 485 30.60 12.91 -5.26
N GLN A 486 30.85 11.94 -4.39
CA GLN A 486 31.36 12.18 -3.04
C GLN A 486 32.78 12.76 -3.05
N GLN A 487 33.68 12.22 -3.88
CA GLN A 487 35.03 12.75 -4.05
C GLN A 487 35.04 14.20 -4.54
N PHE A 488 34.06 14.60 -5.35
CA PHE A 488 33.92 15.98 -5.79
C PHE A 488 33.42 16.87 -4.66
N LEU A 489 32.38 16.45 -3.93
CA LEU A 489 31.85 17.19 -2.78
C LEU A 489 32.91 17.41 -1.70
N GLU A 490 33.81 16.46 -1.49
CA GLU A 490 34.93 16.58 -0.55
C GLU A 490 35.99 17.61 -0.97
N LYS A 491 36.07 17.97 -2.26
CA LYS A 491 37.04 18.95 -2.80
C LYS A 491 36.47 20.37 -2.89
N LEU A 492 35.17 20.53 -2.67
CA LEU A 492 34.49 21.83 -2.65
C LEU A 492 34.55 22.52 -1.28
N GLU A 493 34.87 21.76 -0.23
CA GLU A 493 35.25 22.25 1.10
C GLU A 493 36.70 22.72 1.11
#